data_AF-A0A1G6FCC6-F1
#
_entry.id   AF-A0A1G6FCC6-F1
#
_cell.length_a   1.000
_cell.length_b   1.000
_cell.length_c   1.000
_cell.angle_alpha   90.00
_cell.angle_beta   90.00
_cell.angle_gamma   90.00
#
_symmetry.space_group_name_H-M   'P 1'
#
loop_
_entity.id
_entity.type
_entity.pdbx_description
1 polymer ?
#
loop_
_entity_poly.entity_id
_entity_poly.type
_entity_poly.pdbx_seq_one_letter_code
_entity_poly.pdbx_strand_id
1 'polypeptide(L)'
;MPFSSEYWWFATVYIFLYLMTPSINQIVNLISKKWAYIVSFLFFILWYVVVRALGTYYCMIQGAIVFYVIGGLIGEKKLLCGCFMELSNTVRGAIYGIMIFILSCVLCVIYFEDMNSFIEKGLVGVICPIISICLFLFFRNLSISKSEWINVISRTVFGIYLFHCSDAARILMWKYTLLISKMKVEFCIIAFVAGAIIVFILGVCMDLLRERLFGLVHRKRMAE
;
A
#
# COMPACT_ATOMS: atom_id res chain seq x y z
N MET A 1 7.62 -9.16 20.57
CA MET A 1 6.99 -10.35 19.95
C MET A 1 7.02 -10.20 18.44
N PRO A 2 7.11 -11.28 17.64
CA PRO A 2 7.37 -11.21 16.20
C PRO A 2 6.29 -10.50 15.36
N PHE A 3 5.14 -10.16 15.95
CA PHE A 3 4.03 -9.47 15.29
C PHE A 3 3.42 -8.33 16.11
N SER A 4 4.13 -7.80 17.11
CA SER A 4 3.61 -6.71 17.96
C SER A 4 4.61 -5.59 18.22
N SER A 5 5.80 -5.65 17.62
CA SER A 5 6.74 -4.54 17.66
C SER A 5 6.40 -3.53 16.57
N GLU A 6 6.73 -2.25 16.79
CA GLU A 6 6.58 -1.17 15.80
C GLU A 6 7.16 -1.53 14.43
N TYR A 7 8.20 -2.37 14.35
CA TYR A 7 8.81 -2.79 13.08
C TYR A 7 7.93 -3.67 12.18
N TRP A 8 6.99 -4.43 12.75
CA TRP A 8 6.15 -5.40 12.01
C TRP A 8 4.69 -4.97 11.89
N TRP A 9 4.44 -3.68 12.13
CA TRP A 9 3.10 -3.14 12.29
C TRP A 9 2.13 -3.47 11.14
N PHE A 10 2.60 -3.41 9.89
CA PHE A 10 1.74 -3.69 8.74
C PHE A 10 1.38 -5.18 8.64
N ALA A 11 2.30 -6.10 8.98
CA ALA A 11 1.99 -7.53 9.00
C ALA A 11 0.88 -7.83 10.02
N THR A 12 0.95 -7.19 11.19
CA THR A 12 -0.09 -7.25 12.23
C THR A 12 -1.42 -6.74 11.71
N VAL A 13 -1.43 -5.52 11.17
CA VAL A 13 -2.63 -4.88 10.61
C VAL A 13 -3.24 -5.73 9.48
N TYR A 14 -2.41 -6.27 8.60
CA TYR A 14 -2.83 -7.12 7.50
C TYR A 14 -3.55 -8.38 7.99
N ILE A 15 -2.98 -9.08 8.98
CA ILE A 15 -3.61 -10.27 9.57
C ILE A 15 -4.96 -9.92 10.21
N PHE A 16 -5.02 -8.85 11.01
CA PHE A 16 -6.28 -8.43 11.63
C PHE A 16 -7.32 -8.05 10.58
N LEU A 17 -6.93 -7.28 9.56
CA LEU A 17 -7.83 -6.91 8.47
C LEU A 17 -8.33 -8.13 7.71
N TYR A 18 -7.46 -9.11 7.45
CA TYR A 18 -7.83 -10.36 6.80
C TYR A 18 -8.86 -11.14 7.61
N LEU A 19 -8.69 -11.23 8.94
CA LEU A 19 -9.66 -11.88 9.84
C LEU A 19 -11.00 -11.12 9.89
N MET A 20 -10.96 -9.79 9.82
CA MET A 20 -12.16 -8.94 9.87
C MET A 20 -12.86 -8.80 8.51
N THR A 21 -12.19 -9.16 7.41
CA THR A 21 -12.66 -9.00 6.03
C THR A 21 -14.08 -9.54 5.81
N PRO A 22 -14.46 -10.76 6.26
CA PRO A 22 -15.81 -11.27 6.07
C PRO A 22 -16.89 -10.36 6.68
N SER A 23 -16.66 -9.88 7.91
CA SER A 23 -17.58 -8.99 8.62
C SER A 23 -17.65 -7.61 7.96
N ILE A 24 -16.51 -7.06 7.56
CA ILE A 24 -16.46 -5.75 6.89
C ILE A 24 -17.21 -5.82 5.54
N ASN A 25 -17.05 -6.90 4.77
CA ASN A 25 -17.74 -7.07 3.50
C ASN A 25 -19.26 -7.18 3.66
N GLN A 26 -19.76 -7.84 4.71
CA GLN A 26 -21.19 -7.85 5.03
C GLN A 26 -21.71 -6.42 5.26
N ILE A 27 -20.99 -5.61 6.03
CA ILE A 27 -21.35 -4.21 6.29
C ILE A 27 -21.34 -3.39 4.99
N VAL A 28 -20.27 -3.49 4.20
CA VAL A 28 -20.15 -2.81 2.90
C VAL A 28 -21.34 -3.14 2.00
N ASN A 29 -21.80 -4.40 1.98
CA ASN A 29 -22.94 -4.83 1.17
C ASN A 29 -24.28 -4.27 1.66
N LEU A 30 -24.47 -4.13 2.98
CA LEU A 30 -25.69 -3.57 3.58
C LEU A 30 -25.82 -2.05 3.40
N ILE A 31 -24.70 -1.32 3.31
CA ILE A 31 -24.71 0.13 3.16
C ILE A 31 -25.34 0.54 1.82
N SER A 32 -26.34 1.41 1.85
CA SER A 32 -26.94 1.98 0.62
C SER A 32 -26.03 3.04 -0.01
N LYS A 33 -26.22 3.36 -1.30
CA LYS A 33 -25.44 4.41 -1.98
C LYS A 33 -25.46 5.75 -1.24
N LYS A 34 -26.63 6.17 -0.74
CA LYS A 34 -26.78 7.41 0.04
C LYS A 34 -25.88 7.38 1.29
N TRP A 35 -25.94 6.28 2.04
CA TRP A 35 -25.16 6.12 3.27
C TRP A 35 -23.67 5.92 3.00
N ALA A 36 -23.28 5.37 1.86
CA ALA A 36 -21.88 5.16 1.49
C ALA A 36 -21.08 6.47 1.51
N TYR A 37 -21.62 7.54 0.92
CA TYR A 37 -20.97 8.86 0.95
C TYR A 37 -20.85 9.42 2.36
N ILE A 38 -21.91 9.30 3.17
CA ILE A 38 -21.94 9.80 4.55
C ILE A 38 -20.92 9.04 5.42
N VAL A 39 -20.94 7.71 5.37
CA VAL A 39 -20.01 6.85 6.12
C VAL A 39 -18.57 7.15 5.71
N SER A 40 -18.30 7.26 4.41
CA SER A 40 -16.95 7.54 3.92
C SER A 40 -16.45 8.92 4.35
N PHE A 41 -17.32 9.93 4.29
CA PHE A 41 -17.00 11.27 4.76
C PHE A 41 -16.74 11.28 6.27
N LEU A 42 -17.61 10.66 7.07
CA LEU A 42 -17.43 10.58 8.53
C LEU A 42 -16.16 9.81 8.91
N PHE A 43 -15.89 8.67 8.27
CA PHE A 43 -14.69 7.89 8.52
C PHE A 43 -13.43 8.67 8.15
N PHE A 44 -13.46 9.38 7.03
CA PHE A 44 -12.34 10.22 6.63
C PHE A 44 -12.14 11.39 7.62
N ILE A 45 -13.19 12.12 7.98
CA ILE A 45 -13.05 13.26 8.91
C ILE A 45 -12.64 12.79 10.31
N LEU A 46 -13.41 11.89 10.91
CA LEU A 46 -13.21 11.50 12.30
C LEU A 46 -11.92 10.71 12.50
N TRP A 47 -11.63 9.77 11.60
CA TRP A 47 -10.53 8.83 11.84
C TRP A 47 -9.28 9.18 11.05
N TYR A 48 -9.40 9.97 9.97
CA TYR A 48 -8.23 10.46 9.22
C TYR A 48 -7.81 11.87 9.64
N VAL A 49 -8.70 12.84 9.50
CA VAL A 49 -8.36 14.26 9.68
C VAL A 49 -8.23 14.64 11.15
N VAL A 50 -9.22 14.30 11.99
CA VAL A 50 -9.24 14.68 13.41
C VAL A 50 -8.11 14.00 14.18
N VAL A 51 -7.90 12.69 13.99
CA VAL A 51 -6.81 11.94 14.64
C VAL A 51 -5.44 12.57 14.33
N ARG A 52 -5.23 13.00 13.09
CA ARG A 52 -3.98 13.67 12.68
C ARG A 52 -3.88 15.10 13.22
N ALA A 53 -4.98 15.86 13.22
CA ALA A 53 -5.01 17.23 13.73
C ALA A 53 -4.75 17.29 15.25
N LEU A 54 -5.23 16.29 16.00
CA LEU A 54 -5.05 16.19 17.44
C LEU A 54 -3.65 15.70 17.86
N GLY A 55 -2.77 15.39 16.89
CA GLY A 55 -1.41 14.89 17.17
C GLY A 55 -1.36 13.52 17.85
N THR A 56 -2.49 12.81 17.88
CA THR A 56 -2.56 11.45 18.41
C THR A 56 -1.97 10.47 17.40
N TYR A 57 -1.26 9.45 17.88
CA TYR A 57 -0.73 8.39 17.01
C TYR A 57 -1.87 7.76 16.22
N TYR A 58 -1.80 7.94 14.90
CA TYR A 58 -2.73 7.36 13.97
C TYR A 58 -2.70 5.84 14.10
N CYS A 59 -3.78 5.23 14.61
CA CYS A 59 -3.80 3.79 14.80
C CYS A 59 -3.83 3.12 13.41
N MET A 60 -2.74 2.46 13.05
CA MET A 60 -2.51 1.93 11.70
C MET A 60 -3.64 1.00 11.23
N ILE A 61 -4.26 0.25 12.15
CA ILE A 61 -5.40 -0.61 11.86
C ILE A 61 -6.67 0.18 11.49
N GLN A 62 -6.92 1.31 12.14
CA GLN A 62 -8.06 2.17 11.82
C GLN A 62 -7.93 2.68 10.39
N GLY A 63 -6.74 3.12 9.99
CA GLY A 63 -6.51 3.55 8.61
C GLY A 63 -6.68 2.45 7.59
N ALA A 64 -6.16 1.26 7.88
CA ALA A 64 -6.36 0.11 7.01
C ALA A 64 -7.85 -0.23 6.85
N ILE A 65 -8.64 -0.18 7.93
CA ILE A 65 -10.08 -0.39 7.87
C ILE A 65 -10.77 0.71 7.03
N VAL A 66 -10.42 1.99 7.24
CA VAL A 66 -11.01 3.11 6.48
C VAL A 66 -10.78 2.93 4.99
N PHE A 67 -9.54 2.68 4.56
CA PHE A 67 -9.23 2.51 3.14
C PHE A 67 -9.80 1.21 2.58
N TYR A 68 -9.88 0.13 3.36
CA TYR A 68 -10.53 -1.10 2.94
C TYR A 68 -12.02 -0.88 2.67
N VAL A 69 -12.73 -0.20 3.58
CA VAL A 69 -14.16 0.14 3.42
C VAL A 69 -14.38 1.05 2.22
N ILE A 70 -13.57 2.10 2.06
CA ILE A 70 -13.66 3.01 0.90
C ILE A 70 -13.43 2.23 -0.40
N GLY A 71 -12.39 1.40 -0.46
CA GLY A 71 -12.10 0.55 -1.63
C GLY A 71 -13.25 -0.40 -1.95
N GLY A 72 -13.81 -1.07 -0.94
CA GLY A 72 -14.97 -1.94 -1.10
C GLY A 72 -16.21 -1.21 -1.62
N LEU A 73 -16.52 -0.03 -1.08
CA LEU A 73 -17.64 0.80 -1.55
C LEU A 73 -17.44 1.33 -2.98
N ILE A 74 -16.20 1.62 -3.38
CA ILE A 74 -15.85 1.94 -4.78
C ILE A 74 -16.05 0.73 -5.69
N GLY A 75 -15.58 -0.46 -5.26
CA GLY A 75 -15.75 -1.72 -5.97
C GLY A 75 -17.22 -2.07 -6.23
N GLU A 76 -18.06 -1.94 -5.20
CA GLU A 76 -19.52 -2.11 -5.25
C GLU A 76 -20.27 -0.96 -5.96
N LYS A 77 -19.55 -0.02 -6.57
CA LYS A 77 -20.10 1.11 -7.32
C LYS A 77 -21.01 2.03 -6.49
N LYS A 78 -20.78 2.10 -5.18
CA LYS A 78 -21.58 2.89 -4.23
C LYS A 78 -21.06 4.33 -4.05
N LEU A 79 -19.78 4.58 -4.32
CA LEU A 79 -19.10 5.89 -4.17
C LEU A 79 -18.74 6.58 -5.50
N LEU A 80 -19.47 6.32 -6.57
CA LEU A 80 -19.12 6.83 -7.89
C LEU A 80 -19.94 8.05 -8.29
N CYS A 81 -19.22 9.08 -8.74
CA CYS A 81 -19.76 10.15 -9.57
C CYS A 81 -19.55 9.82 -11.06
N GLY A 82 -20.46 10.26 -11.92
CA GLY A 82 -20.46 9.93 -13.36
C GLY A 82 -19.13 10.25 -14.07
N CYS A 83 -18.43 11.31 -13.67
CA CYS A 83 -17.15 11.72 -14.24
C CYS A 83 -15.99 10.71 -14.00
N PHE A 84 -16.05 9.88 -12.96
CA PHE A 84 -15.00 8.91 -12.61
C PHE A 84 -15.27 7.48 -13.10
N MET A 85 -16.34 7.28 -13.88
CA MET A 85 -16.70 5.97 -14.42
C MET A 85 -15.84 5.57 -15.63
N GLU A 86 -15.26 6.54 -16.35
CA GLU A 86 -14.42 6.26 -17.51
C GLU A 86 -12.98 5.95 -17.09
N LEU A 87 -12.42 4.85 -17.62
CA LEU A 87 -11.03 4.46 -17.39
C LEU A 87 -10.05 5.58 -17.75
N SER A 88 -10.32 6.34 -18.82
CA SER A 88 -9.48 7.46 -19.26
C SER A 88 -9.38 8.57 -18.20
N ASN A 89 -10.48 8.90 -17.52
CA ASN A 89 -10.50 9.91 -16.45
C ASN A 89 -9.79 9.40 -15.21
N THR A 90 -9.84 8.10 -14.97
CA THR A 90 -9.18 7.48 -13.83
C THR A 90 -7.67 7.32 -14.01
N VAL A 91 -7.23 6.93 -15.21
CA VAL A 91 -5.81 6.91 -15.58
C VAL A 91 -5.24 8.32 -15.45
N ARG A 92 -5.95 9.33 -15.99
CA ARG A 92 -5.59 10.74 -15.81
C ARG A 92 -5.50 11.11 -14.33
N GLY A 93 -6.49 10.74 -13.52
CA GLY A 93 -6.48 10.98 -12.07
C GLY A 93 -5.29 10.32 -11.34
N ALA A 94 -4.98 9.06 -11.67
CA ALA A 94 -3.83 8.34 -11.09
C ALA A 94 -2.49 8.97 -11.50
N ILE A 95 -2.35 9.35 -12.78
CA ILE A 95 -1.15 10.06 -13.28
C ILE A 95 -1.00 11.40 -12.56
N TYR A 96 -2.06 12.20 -12.47
CA TYR A 96 -2.01 13.47 -11.73
C TYR A 96 -1.68 13.26 -10.25
N GLY A 97 -2.24 12.23 -9.60
CA GLY A 97 -1.91 11.87 -8.23
C GLY A 97 -0.44 11.51 -8.04
N ILE A 98 0.14 10.71 -8.94
CA ILE A 98 1.56 10.37 -8.93
C ILE A 98 2.44 11.60 -9.22
N MET A 99 2.04 12.47 -10.15
CA MET A 99 2.76 13.72 -10.41
C MET A 99 2.75 14.64 -9.19
N ILE A 100 1.60 14.79 -8.52
CA ILE A 100 1.48 15.57 -7.27
C ILE A 100 2.35 14.96 -6.17
N PHE A 101 2.42 13.63 -6.07
CA PHE A 101 3.31 12.93 -5.15
C PHE A 101 4.79 13.20 -5.41
N ILE A 102 5.22 13.09 -6.66
CA ILE A 102 6.61 13.33 -7.03
C ILE A 102 6.96 14.80 -6.76
N LEU A 103 6.08 15.72 -7.14
CA LEU A 103 6.24 17.14 -6.88
C LEU A 103 6.32 17.43 -5.37
N SER A 104 5.48 16.81 -4.56
CA SER A 104 5.52 17.01 -3.11
C SER A 104 6.81 16.48 -2.49
N CYS A 105 7.30 15.32 -2.93
CA CYS A 105 8.61 14.81 -2.53
C CYS A 105 9.75 15.77 -2.91
N VAL A 106 9.71 16.35 -4.11
CA VAL A 106 10.72 17.33 -4.56
C VAL A 106 10.64 18.62 -3.72
N LEU A 107 9.44 19.16 -3.51
CA LEU A 107 9.25 20.36 -2.69
C LEU A 107 9.67 20.12 -1.23
N CYS A 108 9.46 18.92 -0.69
CA CYS A 108 9.97 18.50 0.62
C CYS A 108 11.48 18.65 0.73
N VAL A 109 12.20 18.11 -0.26
CA VAL A 109 13.67 18.12 -0.28
C VAL A 109 14.23 19.53 -0.41
N ILE A 110 13.53 20.42 -1.11
CA ILE A 110 14.02 21.77 -1.41
C ILE A 110 13.65 22.78 -0.30
N TYR A 111 12.44 22.72 0.25
CA TYR A 111 11.86 23.83 1.01
C TYR A 111 11.53 23.55 2.47
N PHE A 112 11.51 22.29 2.91
CA PHE A 112 11.11 21.97 4.29
C PHE A 112 12.31 21.67 5.17
N GLU A 113 12.60 22.59 6.10
CA GLU A 113 13.58 22.39 7.17
C GLU A 113 13.12 21.31 8.17
N ASP A 114 11.81 21.22 8.42
CA ASP A 114 11.19 20.16 9.22
C ASP A 114 10.53 19.09 8.33
N MET A 115 11.37 18.16 7.88
CA MET A 115 10.98 17.00 7.08
C MET A 115 9.85 16.17 7.73
N ASN A 116 9.80 16.09 9.06
CA ASN A 116 8.83 15.23 9.75
C ASN A 116 7.42 15.81 9.66
N SER A 117 7.26 17.12 9.86
CA SER A 117 5.97 17.80 9.74
C SER A 117 5.42 17.72 8.31
N PHE A 118 6.28 17.87 7.30
CA PHE A 118 5.87 17.72 5.89
C PHE A 118 5.41 16.30 5.57
N ILE A 119 6.20 15.29 5.98
CA ILE A 119 5.88 13.88 5.75
C ILE A 119 4.54 13.54 6.42
N GLU A 120 4.38 13.85 7.70
CA GLU A 120 3.19 13.45 8.46
C GLU A 120 1.91 14.22 8.08
N LYS A 121 2.00 15.55 7.93
CA LYS A 121 0.82 16.39 7.69
C LYS A 121 0.50 16.56 6.21
N GLY A 122 1.52 16.72 5.36
CA GLY A 122 1.33 16.95 3.92
C GLY A 122 1.22 15.64 3.15
N LEU A 123 2.30 14.87 3.12
CA LEU A 123 2.40 13.64 2.33
C LEU A 123 1.42 12.57 2.80
N VAL A 124 1.55 12.15 4.06
CA VAL A 124 0.65 11.16 4.63
C VAL A 124 -0.73 11.79 4.83
N GLY A 125 -0.83 12.95 5.48
CA GLY A 125 -2.11 13.57 5.82
C GLY A 125 -3.02 14.01 4.67
N VAL A 126 -2.51 14.21 3.45
CA VAL A 126 -3.34 14.70 2.32
C VAL A 126 -3.10 13.89 1.05
N ILE A 127 -1.84 13.70 0.67
CA ILE A 127 -1.49 13.16 -0.65
C ILE A 127 -1.76 11.66 -0.74
N CYS A 128 -1.34 10.88 0.25
CA CYS A 128 -1.53 9.43 0.29
C CYS A 128 -3.00 8.99 0.14
N PRO A 129 -3.99 9.60 0.84
CA PRO A 129 -5.40 9.29 0.65
C PRO A 129 -5.90 9.51 -0.77
N ILE A 130 -5.52 10.63 -1.39
CA ILE A 130 -5.94 10.97 -2.75
C ILE A 130 -5.44 9.90 -3.72
N ILE A 131 -4.15 9.56 -3.63
CA ILE A 131 -3.54 8.52 -4.47
C ILE A 131 -4.21 7.16 -4.24
N SER A 132 -4.51 6.83 -2.98
CA SER A 132 -5.18 5.56 -2.63
C SER A 132 -6.55 5.46 -3.30
N ILE A 133 -7.37 6.53 -3.26
CA ILE A 133 -8.67 6.58 -3.94
C ILE A 133 -8.50 6.50 -5.46
N CYS A 134 -7.53 7.22 -6.04
CA CYS A 134 -7.23 7.14 -7.47
C CYS A 134 -6.81 5.71 -7.89
N LEU A 135 -6.01 5.02 -7.08
CA LEU A 135 -5.62 3.63 -7.33
C LEU A 135 -6.83 2.69 -7.28
N PHE A 136 -7.72 2.83 -6.30
CA PHE A 136 -8.94 2.03 -6.23
C PHE A 136 -9.83 2.22 -7.45
N LEU A 137 -10.04 3.48 -7.87
CA LEU A 137 -10.77 3.77 -9.09
C LEU A 137 -10.06 3.15 -10.30
N PHE A 138 -8.73 3.26 -10.39
CA PHE A 138 -7.94 2.77 -11.52
C PHE A 138 -8.12 1.27 -11.69
N PHE A 139 -7.88 0.50 -10.63
CA PHE A 139 -8.05 -0.95 -10.67
C PHE A 139 -9.49 -1.39 -10.88
N ARG A 140 -10.48 -0.63 -10.40
CA ARG A 140 -11.90 -0.91 -10.67
C ARG A 140 -12.23 -0.80 -12.16
N ASN A 141 -11.71 0.23 -12.83
CA ASN A 141 -12.00 0.50 -14.24
C ASN A 141 -11.10 -0.31 -15.18
N LEU A 142 -10.03 -0.93 -14.66
CA LEU A 142 -9.10 -1.74 -15.43
C LEU A 142 -9.69 -3.15 -15.65
N SER A 143 -9.99 -3.50 -16.89
CA SER A 143 -10.43 -4.85 -17.26
C SER A 143 -9.23 -5.79 -17.40
N ILE A 144 -8.73 -6.32 -16.28
CA ILE A 144 -7.65 -7.32 -16.29
C ILE A 144 -8.26 -8.71 -16.45
N SER A 145 -7.88 -9.42 -17.52
CA SER A 145 -8.23 -10.84 -17.67
C SER A 145 -7.46 -11.71 -16.69
N LYS A 146 -7.96 -12.92 -16.40
CA LYS A 146 -7.24 -13.88 -15.55
C LYS A 146 -5.86 -14.15 -16.17
N SER A 147 -4.81 -13.78 -15.45
CA SER A 147 -3.42 -13.99 -15.86
C SER A 147 -2.70 -14.85 -14.83
N GLU A 148 -2.13 -15.96 -15.30
CA GLU A 148 -1.37 -16.87 -14.44
C GLU A 148 -0.15 -16.17 -13.82
N TRP A 149 0.55 -15.34 -14.59
CA TRP A 149 1.69 -14.57 -14.11
C TRP A 149 1.31 -13.60 -12.99
N ILE A 150 0.18 -12.90 -13.13
CA ILE A 150 -0.29 -11.99 -12.08
C ILE A 150 -0.60 -12.78 -10.80
N ASN A 151 -1.22 -13.95 -10.91
CA ASN A 151 -1.52 -14.82 -9.76
C ASN A 151 -0.26 -15.39 -9.10
N VAL A 152 0.74 -15.74 -9.90
CA VAL A 152 2.05 -16.23 -9.40
C VAL A 152 2.80 -15.12 -8.68
N ILE A 153 2.79 -13.88 -9.21
CA ILE A 153 3.47 -12.76 -8.55
C ILE A 153 2.68 -12.34 -7.30
N SER A 154 1.36 -12.25 -7.36
CA SER A 154 0.53 -11.71 -6.27
C SER A 154 0.67 -12.53 -4.97
N ARG A 155 0.76 -13.86 -5.05
CA ARG A 155 0.99 -14.72 -3.89
C ARG A 155 2.34 -14.49 -3.20
N THR A 156 3.32 -13.94 -3.92
CA THR A 156 4.66 -13.65 -3.35
C THR A 156 4.73 -12.29 -2.64
N VAL A 157 3.83 -11.35 -2.96
CA VAL A 157 3.94 -9.94 -2.52
C VAL A 157 4.01 -9.81 -0.99
N PHE A 158 3.24 -10.60 -0.25
CA PHE A 158 3.29 -10.58 1.21
C PHE A 158 4.61 -11.14 1.76
N GLY A 159 5.15 -12.20 1.14
CA GLY A 159 6.46 -12.75 1.52
C GLY A 159 7.60 -11.77 1.26
N ILE A 160 7.55 -11.07 0.11
CA ILE A 160 8.48 -9.99 -0.23
C ILE A 160 8.39 -8.85 0.79
N TYR A 161 7.15 -8.48 1.18
CA TYR A 161 6.94 -7.51 2.25
C TYR A 161 7.65 -7.95 3.54
N LEU A 162 7.49 -9.20 3.98
CA LEU A 162 8.16 -9.66 5.20
C LEU A 162 9.69 -9.69 5.06
N PHE A 163 10.19 -10.13 3.90
CA PHE A 163 11.62 -10.18 3.63
C PHE A 163 12.24 -8.78 3.70
N HIS A 164 11.70 -7.81 2.96
CA HIS A 164 12.30 -6.47 2.87
C HIS A 164 12.23 -5.68 4.20
N CYS A 165 11.27 -6.00 5.07
CA CYS A 165 11.16 -5.39 6.40
C CYS A 165 12.10 -5.99 7.43
N SER A 166 12.69 -7.16 7.17
CA SER A 166 13.66 -7.76 8.08
C SER A 166 14.93 -6.92 8.19
N ASP A 167 15.52 -6.84 9.39
CA ASP A 167 16.75 -6.08 9.61
C ASP A 167 17.90 -6.58 8.72
N ALA A 168 18.00 -7.90 8.55
CA ALA A 168 19.00 -8.51 7.70
C ALA A 168 18.87 -8.05 6.23
N ALA A 169 17.65 -8.07 5.68
CA ALA A 169 17.44 -7.60 4.32
C ALA A 169 17.67 -6.10 4.21
N ARG A 170 17.20 -5.28 5.16
CA ARG A 170 17.42 -3.82 5.14
C ARG A 170 18.90 -3.48 5.14
N ILE A 171 19.68 -4.17 5.96
CA ILE A 171 21.13 -4.00 6.01
C ILE A 171 21.75 -4.40 4.67
N LEU A 172 21.44 -5.60 4.16
CA LEU A 172 21.99 -6.08 2.89
C LEU A 172 21.66 -5.11 1.73
N MET A 173 20.41 -4.71 1.62
CA MET A 173 19.90 -3.92 0.48
C MET A 173 20.36 -2.45 0.53
N TRP A 174 20.18 -1.78 1.66
CA TRP A 174 20.39 -0.33 1.74
C TRP A 174 21.80 0.04 2.15
N LYS A 175 22.45 -0.75 3.02
CA LYS A 175 23.81 -0.47 3.50
C LYS A 175 24.88 -1.01 2.56
N TYR A 176 24.68 -2.18 1.96
CA TYR A 176 25.72 -2.85 1.19
C TYR A 176 25.52 -2.80 -0.33
N THR A 177 24.29 -2.93 -0.84
CA THR A 177 24.08 -2.95 -2.31
C THR A 177 23.80 -1.59 -2.93
N LEU A 178 22.86 -0.81 -2.39
CA LEU A 178 22.42 0.43 -3.06
C LEU A 178 23.24 1.66 -2.65
N LEU A 179 23.98 1.63 -1.53
CA LEU A 179 24.87 2.70 -1.06
C LEU A 179 24.28 4.12 -1.20
N ILE A 180 22.96 4.26 -0.99
CA ILE A 180 22.21 5.50 -1.27
C ILE A 180 22.77 6.69 -0.48
N SER A 181 23.29 6.42 0.73
CA SER A 181 23.92 7.43 1.57
C SER A 181 25.18 8.08 0.96
N LYS A 182 25.76 7.50 -0.10
CA LYS A 182 26.94 8.04 -0.80
C LYS A 182 26.59 8.69 -2.15
N MET A 183 25.32 8.65 -2.57
CA MET A 183 24.90 9.20 -3.86
C MET A 183 24.55 10.69 -3.76
N LYS A 184 24.77 11.42 -4.86
CA LYS A 184 24.30 12.80 -4.99
C LYS A 184 22.77 12.81 -5.05
N VAL A 185 22.18 13.86 -4.46
CA VAL A 185 20.71 14.05 -4.34
C VAL A 185 19.99 13.91 -5.69
N GLU A 186 20.59 14.41 -6.77
CA GLU A 186 20.04 14.33 -8.14
C GLU A 186 19.83 12.89 -8.66
N PHE A 187 20.60 11.92 -8.15
CA PHE A 187 20.44 10.50 -8.50
C PHE A 187 19.65 9.71 -7.46
N CYS A 188 19.34 10.29 -6.30
CA CYS A 188 18.69 9.57 -5.20
C CYS A 188 17.31 9.04 -5.58
N ILE A 189 16.49 9.80 -6.33
CA ILE A 189 15.16 9.35 -6.76
C ILE A 189 15.28 8.15 -7.72
N ILE A 190 16.17 8.25 -8.71
CA ILE A 190 16.40 7.16 -9.68
C ILE A 190 16.92 5.91 -8.96
N ALA A 191 17.90 6.08 -8.07
CA ALA A 191 18.45 4.98 -7.27
C ALA A 191 17.39 4.35 -6.35
N PHE A 192 16.49 5.15 -5.80
CA PHE A 192 15.39 4.65 -4.96
C PHE A 192 14.39 3.83 -5.78
N VAL A 193 13.96 4.32 -6.94
CA VAL A 193 13.04 3.60 -7.83
C VAL A 193 13.69 2.33 -8.36
N ALA A 194 14.92 2.41 -8.86
CA ALA A 194 15.67 1.24 -9.34
C ALA A 194 15.90 0.23 -8.21
N GLY A 195 16.25 0.71 -7.01
CA GLY A 195 16.40 -0.11 -5.82
C GLY A 195 15.11 -0.85 -5.47
N ALA A 196 13.97 -0.16 -5.42
CA ALA A 196 12.68 -0.78 -5.16
C ALA A 196 12.33 -1.87 -6.19
N ILE A 197 12.59 -1.63 -7.48
CA ILE A 197 12.38 -2.62 -8.55
C ILE A 197 13.29 -3.84 -8.35
N ILE A 198 14.59 -3.63 -8.08
CA ILE A 198 15.55 -4.71 -7.84
C ILE A 198 15.13 -5.55 -6.63
N VAL A 199 14.80 -4.91 -5.52
CA VAL A 199 14.35 -5.59 -4.29
C VAL A 199 13.08 -6.40 -4.56
N PHE A 200 12.13 -5.84 -5.32
CA PHE A 200 10.92 -6.54 -5.69
C PHE A 200 11.22 -7.80 -6.53
N ILE A 201 12.04 -7.68 -7.58
CA ILE A 201 12.40 -8.80 -8.46
C ILE A 201 13.16 -9.88 -7.68
N LEU A 202 14.17 -9.50 -6.89
CA LEU A 202 14.92 -10.44 -6.06
C LEU A 202 14.01 -11.13 -5.04
N GLY A 203 13.10 -10.39 -4.43
CA GLY A 203 12.08 -10.94 -3.54
C GLY A 203 11.20 -11.98 -4.22
N VAL A 204 10.68 -11.69 -5.43
CA VAL A 204 9.90 -12.66 -6.22
C VAL A 204 10.72 -13.92 -6.46
N CYS A 205 11.97 -13.79 -6.93
CA CYS A 205 12.85 -14.92 -7.18
C CYS A 205 13.09 -15.77 -5.92
N MET A 206 13.37 -15.12 -4.79
CA MET A 206 13.63 -15.78 -3.51
C MET A 206 12.39 -16.52 -2.99
N ASP A 207 11.22 -15.89 -3.05
CA ASP A 207 9.99 -16.51 -2.55
C ASP A 207 9.54 -17.68 -3.44
N LEU A 208 9.69 -17.57 -4.77
CA LEU A 208 9.44 -18.69 -5.68
C LEU A 208 10.42 -19.85 -5.47
N LEU A 209 11.70 -19.55 -5.19
CA LEU A 209 12.69 -20.56 -4.84
C LEU A 209 12.32 -21.28 -3.53
N ARG A 210 11.90 -20.50 -2.52
CA ARG A 210 11.39 -21.03 -1.24
C ARG A 210 10.25 -22.00 -1.48
N GLU A 211 9.21 -21.59 -2.21
CA GLU A 211 8.06 -22.43 -2.52
C GLU A 211 8.46 -23.74 -3.22
N ARG A 212 9.39 -23.70 -4.18
CA ARG A 212 9.89 -24.90 -4.86
C ARG A 212 10.62 -25.84 -3.89
N LEU A 213 11.51 -25.32 -3.05
CA LEU A 213 12.28 -26.12 -2.10
C LEU A 213 11.36 -26.80 -1.07
N PHE A 214 10.44 -26.06 -0.46
CA PHE A 214 9.49 -26.63 0.50
C PHE A 214 8.53 -27.63 -0.16
N GLY A 215 8.11 -27.37 -1.41
CA GLY A 215 7.29 -28.30 -2.18
C GLY A 215 8.00 -29.62 -2.53
N LEU A 216 9.34 -29.62 -2.66
CA LEU A 216 10.13 -30.84 -2.85
C LEU A 216 10.22 -31.64 -1.54
N VAL A 217 10.47 -30.97 -0.42
CA VAL A 217 10.55 -31.62 0.91
C VAL A 217 9.22 -32.25 1.29
N HIS A 218 8.09 -31.56 1.05
CA HIS A 218 6.77 -32.10 1.36
C HIS A 218 6.42 -33.32 0.50
N ARG A 219 6.75 -33.29 -0.79
CA ARG A 219 6.56 -34.46 -1.69
C ARG A 219 7.41 -35.65 -1.27
N LYS A 220 8.65 -35.43 -0.83
CA LYS A 220 9.52 -36.50 -0.34
C LYS A 220 8.96 -37.17 0.92
N ARG A 221 8.40 -36.40 1.86
CA ARG A 221 7.77 -36.94 3.07
C ARG A 221 6.48 -37.72 2.84
N MET A 222 5.76 -37.47 1.74
CA MET A 222 4.53 -38.21 1.40
C MET A 222 4.81 -39.50 0.61
N ALA A 223 6.06 -39.71 0.17
CA ALA A 223 6.51 -40.89 -0.57
C ALA A 223 7.25 -41.92 0.32
N GLU A 224 7.50 -41.57 1.59
CA GLU A 224 8.03 -42.42 2.66
C GLU A 224 6.86 -42.90 3.56
#